data_AF-A0A940PBI8-F1
#
_entry.id   AF-A0A940PBI8-F1
#
_cell.length_a   1.000
_cell.length_b   1.000
_cell.length_c   1.000
_cell.angle_alpha   90.00
_cell.angle_beta   90.00
_cell.angle_gamma   90.00
#
_symmetry.space_group_name_H-M   'P 1'
#
loop_
_entity.id
_entity.type
_entity.pdbx_description
1 polymer ?
#
loop_
_entity_poly.entity_id
_entity_poly.type
_entity_poly.pdbx_seq_one_letter_code
_entity_poly.pdbx_strand_id
1 'polypeptide(L)'
;MEKSPALNEQVSILEEQVGIYETVKGSLVEVDDRAPDNRADFSSIEFYGENSIKLYDIDAAYINRLLGTYSAHNQDIREEIEKALTKLNKSEAVKDIYREILNAMDEQTVSSNEDIFVVKRHFFTKAVDQAIQTFADNWFVLVQELHSSAMQYVVGAEPIPNIGAIIESKDFDGYKKQHPEARPFKYAQDMKRDWRVTLDEVIMPLNDELR
;
A
#
# COMPACT_ATOMS: atom_id res chain seq x y z
N MET A 1 9.07 9.51 -22.38
CA MET A 1 8.60 8.36 -21.57
C MET A 1 9.86 7.67 -21.06
N GLU A 2 10.31 8.00 -19.86
CA GLU A 2 11.32 7.20 -19.16
C GLU A 2 10.67 6.71 -17.88
N LYS A 3 10.02 5.56 -18.03
CA LYS A 3 9.79 4.59 -16.97
C LYS A 3 11.10 4.41 -16.21
N SER A 4 11.13 4.42 -14.86
CA SER A 4 12.33 3.98 -14.13
C SER A 4 12.72 2.62 -14.69
N PRO A 5 13.81 2.52 -15.47
CA PRO A 5 14.04 1.35 -16.29
C PRO A 5 14.23 0.15 -15.37
N ALA A 6 14.92 0.35 -14.25
CA ALA A 6 15.16 -0.68 -13.24
C ALA A 6 13.88 -1.26 -12.61
N LEU A 7 12.88 -0.44 -12.26
CA LEU A 7 11.65 -0.93 -11.64
C LEU A 7 10.73 -1.60 -12.67
N ASN A 8 10.65 -1.06 -13.89
CA ASN A 8 9.85 -1.67 -14.96
C ASN A 8 10.49 -2.97 -15.45
N GLU A 9 11.81 -3.03 -15.48
CA GLU A 9 12.57 -4.25 -15.75
C GLU A 9 12.35 -5.28 -14.64
N GLN A 10 12.37 -4.89 -13.36
CA GLN A 10 12.04 -5.80 -12.26
C GLN A 10 10.61 -6.35 -12.36
N VAL A 11 9.62 -5.51 -12.65
CA VAL A 11 8.22 -5.94 -12.84
C VAL A 11 8.10 -6.86 -14.07
N SER A 12 8.74 -6.50 -15.18
CA SER A 12 8.73 -7.33 -16.40
C SER A 12 9.39 -8.69 -16.18
N ILE A 13 10.49 -8.73 -15.42
CA ILE A 13 11.15 -9.99 -15.03
C ILE A 13 10.20 -10.80 -14.15
N LEU A 14 9.53 -10.20 -13.18
CA LEU A 14 8.56 -10.90 -12.34
C LEU A 14 7.39 -11.47 -13.16
N GLU A 15 6.84 -10.69 -14.09
CA GLU A 15 5.76 -11.14 -14.99
C GLU A 15 6.22 -12.31 -15.89
N GLU A 16 7.44 -12.23 -16.46
CA GLU A 16 8.02 -13.30 -17.27
C GLU A 16 8.25 -14.57 -16.43
N GLN A 17 8.83 -14.43 -15.23
CA GLN A 17 9.07 -15.56 -14.33
C GLN A 17 7.75 -16.19 -13.84
N VAL A 18 6.70 -15.40 -13.60
CA VAL A 18 5.35 -15.91 -13.30
C VAL A 18 4.77 -16.68 -14.47
N GLY A 19 4.92 -16.18 -15.70
CA GLY A 19 4.48 -16.89 -16.91
C GLY A 19 5.21 -18.21 -17.13
N ILE A 20 6.52 -18.24 -16.92
CA ILE A 20 7.34 -19.47 -16.97
C ILE A 20 6.88 -20.44 -15.87
N TYR A 21 6.69 -19.94 -14.65
CA TYR A 21 6.25 -20.74 -13.51
C TYR A 21 4.90 -21.41 -13.75
N GLU A 22 3.89 -20.66 -14.19
CA GLU A 22 2.55 -21.22 -14.48
C GLU A 22 2.59 -22.19 -15.69
N THR A 23 3.45 -21.94 -16.68
CA THR A 23 3.66 -22.87 -17.80
C THR A 23 4.29 -24.19 -17.35
N VAL A 24 5.34 -24.12 -16.51
CA VAL A 24 6.01 -25.31 -15.95
C VAL A 24 5.05 -26.09 -15.04
N LYS A 25 4.29 -25.40 -14.19
CA LYS A 25 3.26 -25.98 -13.33
C LYS A 25 2.17 -26.67 -14.15
N GLY A 26 1.63 -26.03 -15.20
CA GLY A 26 0.65 -26.63 -16.11
C GLY A 26 1.19 -27.88 -16.82
N SER A 27 2.42 -27.82 -17.32
CA SER A 27 3.09 -28.95 -17.98
C SER A 27 3.34 -30.15 -17.05
N LEU A 28 3.43 -29.94 -15.74
CA LEU A 28 3.66 -30.99 -14.74
C LEU A 28 2.37 -31.58 -14.18
N VAL A 29 1.23 -30.90 -14.32
CA VAL A 29 -0.10 -31.41 -13.93
C VAL A 29 -0.71 -32.28 -15.05
N GLU A 30 -0.34 -32.06 -16.32
CA GLU A 30 -0.79 -32.85 -17.47
C GLU A 30 -0.01 -34.17 -17.69
N VAL A 31 0.37 -34.87 -16.61
CA VAL A 31 0.99 -36.20 -16.74
C VAL A 31 -0.10 -37.26 -16.85
N ASP A 32 -0.41 -37.66 -18.10
CA ASP A 32 -1.26 -38.82 -18.42
C ASP A 32 -0.70 -40.09 -17.76
N ASP A 33 -1.54 -40.83 -17.03
CA ASP A 33 -1.21 -42.04 -16.25
C ASP A 33 -0.76 -43.26 -17.10
N ARG A 34 -0.40 -43.05 -18.37
CA ARG A 34 -0.16 -44.13 -19.36
C ARG A 34 1.22 -44.12 -20.01
N ALA A 35 2.16 -43.28 -19.58
CA ALA A 35 3.54 -43.30 -20.10
C ALA A 35 4.48 -44.19 -19.27
N PRO A 36 5.37 -44.97 -19.90
CA PRO A 36 6.33 -45.82 -19.20
C PRO A 36 7.32 -45.00 -18.35
N ASP A 37 7.71 -45.63 -17.25
CA ASP A 37 8.27 -45.08 -16.01
C ASP A 37 9.63 -44.38 -16.17
N ASN A 38 9.64 -43.20 -16.77
CA ASN A 38 10.73 -42.22 -16.69
C ASN A 38 10.26 -40.99 -15.89
N ARG A 39 9.60 -41.23 -14.75
CA ARG A 39 9.20 -40.16 -13.83
C ARG A 39 10.45 -39.56 -13.21
N ALA A 40 10.89 -38.43 -13.75
CA ALA A 40 11.82 -37.56 -13.03
C ALA A 40 11.21 -37.25 -11.65
N ASP A 41 12.02 -37.39 -10.59
CA ASP A 41 11.58 -37.18 -9.22
C ASP A 41 11.39 -35.68 -8.96
N PHE A 42 10.14 -35.23 -9.10
CA PHE A 42 9.74 -33.86 -8.83
C PHE A 42 9.23 -33.66 -7.40
N SER A 43 9.41 -34.63 -6.50
CA SER A 43 8.96 -34.52 -5.10
C SER A 43 9.64 -33.40 -4.32
N SER A 44 10.79 -32.92 -4.81
CA SER A 44 11.54 -31.77 -4.26
C SER A 44 11.08 -30.40 -4.77
N ILE A 45 10.16 -30.35 -5.75
CA ILE A 45 9.64 -29.10 -6.30
C ILE A 45 8.41 -28.68 -5.48
N GLU A 46 8.59 -27.68 -4.62
CA GLU A 46 7.48 -27.02 -3.93
C GLU A 46 6.95 -25.85 -4.76
N PHE A 47 5.69 -25.94 -5.17
CA PHE A 47 4.99 -24.84 -5.84
C PHE A 47 4.43 -23.87 -4.81
N TYR A 48 4.93 -22.64 -4.77
CA TYR A 48 4.30 -21.53 -4.06
C TYR A 48 2.92 -21.21 -4.67
N GLY A 49 1.86 -21.82 -4.13
CA GLY A 49 0.53 -21.70 -4.70
C GLY A 49 -0.07 -20.28 -4.60
N GLU A 50 -1.19 -20.09 -5.31
CA GLU A 50 -2.21 -19.01 -5.17
C GLU A 50 -2.65 -18.73 -3.71
N ASN A 51 -2.13 -19.50 -2.77
CA ASN A 51 -2.22 -19.29 -1.34
C ASN A 51 -1.68 -17.94 -0.90
N SER A 52 -0.79 -17.22 -1.60
CA SER A 52 -0.38 -15.88 -1.14
C SER A 52 -1.53 -14.87 -1.22
N ILE A 53 -2.30 -14.89 -2.31
CA ILE A 53 -3.49 -14.04 -2.50
C ILE A 53 -4.61 -14.50 -1.56
N LYS A 54 -4.84 -15.81 -1.47
CA LYS A 54 -5.84 -16.36 -0.52
C LYS A 54 -5.43 -16.15 0.94
N LEU A 55 -4.15 -16.25 1.31
CA LEU A 55 -3.65 -15.96 2.66
C LEU A 55 -3.79 -14.47 2.98
N TYR A 56 -3.50 -13.58 2.02
CA TYR A 56 -3.69 -12.15 2.24
C TYR A 56 -5.15 -11.82 2.53
N ASP A 57 -6.09 -12.37 1.76
CA ASP A 57 -7.52 -12.21 2.00
C ASP A 57 -7.96 -12.83 3.34
N ILE A 58 -7.43 -14.01 3.68
CA ILE A 58 -7.72 -14.70 4.95
C ILE A 58 -7.17 -13.92 6.15
N ASP A 59 -5.95 -13.40 6.07
CA ASP A 59 -5.28 -12.67 7.14
C ASP A 59 -5.81 -11.23 7.27
N ALA A 60 -6.26 -10.58 6.18
CA ALA A 60 -6.97 -9.30 6.23
C ALA A 60 -8.38 -9.45 6.83
N ALA A 61 -9.12 -10.49 6.42
CA ALA A 61 -10.39 -10.86 7.06
C ALA A 61 -10.20 -11.23 8.54
N TYR A 62 -9.04 -11.81 8.89
CA TYR A 62 -8.67 -12.10 10.27
C TYR A 62 -8.51 -10.83 11.11
N ILE A 63 -7.77 -9.82 10.61
CA ILE A 63 -7.63 -8.53 11.30
C ILE A 63 -8.99 -7.85 11.48
N ASN A 64 -9.83 -7.83 10.43
CA ASN A 64 -11.18 -7.27 10.52
C ASN A 64 -12.04 -7.99 11.57
N ARG A 65 -11.92 -9.32 11.67
CA ARG A 65 -12.60 -10.11 12.70
C ARG A 65 -12.09 -9.77 14.10
N LEU A 66 -10.77 -9.70 14.29
CA LEU A 66 -10.17 -9.35 15.58
C LEU A 66 -10.64 -7.98 16.05
N LEU A 67 -10.63 -6.99 15.16
CA LEU A 67 -11.17 -5.65 15.42
C LEU A 67 -12.66 -5.67 15.74
N GLY A 68 -13.47 -6.44 15.02
CA GLY A 68 -14.90 -6.57 15.30
C GLY A 68 -15.19 -7.24 16.65
N THR A 69 -14.26 -8.06 17.16
CA THR A 69 -14.35 -8.67 18.50
C THR A 69 -13.62 -7.87 19.58
N TYR A 70 -13.01 -6.74 19.23
CA TYR A 70 -12.22 -5.95 20.17
C TYR A 70 -13.11 -5.31 21.23
N SER A 71 -12.84 -5.62 22.48
CA SER A 71 -13.40 -4.93 23.64
C SER A 71 -12.38 -3.94 24.19
N ALA A 72 -12.84 -2.77 24.64
CA ALA A 72 -11.97 -1.74 25.20
C ALA A 72 -10.98 -2.30 26.24
N HIS A 73 -9.72 -1.92 26.12
CA HIS A 73 -8.57 -2.31 26.91
C HIS A 73 -8.22 -3.82 26.87
N ASN A 74 -8.67 -4.56 25.85
CA ASN A 74 -8.28 -5.95 25.67
C ASN A 74 -6.85 -6.04 25.10
N GLN A 75 -5.89 -6.30 25.99
CA GLN A 75 -4.49 -6.38 25.61
C GLN A 75 -4.16 -7.59 24.75
N ASP A 76 -4.82 -8.73 24.98
CA ASP A 76 -4.58 -9.96 24.22
C ASP A 76 -4.92 -9.78 22.74
N ILE A 77 -6.09 -9.20 22.44
CA ILE A 77 -6.52 -8.93 21.06
C ILE A 77 -5.65 -7.85 20.42
N ARG A 78 -5.23 -6.81 21.18
CA ARG A 78 -4.33 -5.76 20.67
C ARG A 78 -2.98 -6.35 20.23
N GLU A 79 -2.38 -7.21 21.05
CA GLU A 79 -1.14 -7.89 20.71
C GLU A 79 -1.29 -8.85 19.51
N GLU A 80 -2.45 -9.49 19.39
CA GLU A 80 -2.76 -10.37 18.27
C GLU A 80 -2.91 -9.60 16.95
N ILE A 81 -3.56 -8.44 16.97
CA ILE A 81 -3.65 -7.52 15.83
C ILE A 81 -2.26 -7.06 15.40
N GLU A 82 -1.40 -6.63 16.33
CA GLU A 82 -0.03 -6.20 16.02
C GLU A 82 0.82 -7.34 15.40
N LYS A 83 0.66 -8.57 15.92
CA LYS A 83 1.31 -9.76 15.34
C LYS A 83 0.82 -10.03 13.92
N ALA A 84 -0.49 -9.94 13.68
CA ALA A 84 -1.07 -10.14 12.36
C ALA A 84 -0.57 -9.07 11.36
N LEU A 85 -0.54 -7.80 11.76
CA LEU A 85 -0.03 -6.70 10.94
C LEU A 85 1.45 -6.85 10.59
N THR A 86 2.26 -7.32 11.55
CA THR A 86 3.69 -7.59 11.35
C THR A 86 3.91 -8.79 10.44
N LYS A 87 3.15 -9.87 10.63
CA LYS A 87 3.18 -11.06 9.75
C LYS A 87 2.84 -10.72 8.30
N LEU A 88 1.92 -9.79 8.09
CA LEU A 88 1.51 -9.31 6.77
C LEU A 88 2.46 -8.27 6.16
N ASN A 89 3.55 -7.93 6.85
CA ASN A 89 4.51 -6.92 6.40
C ASN A 89 3.84 -5.59 6.00
N LYS A 90 2.80 -5.18 6.75
CA LYS A 90 2.10 -3.92 6.54
C LYS A 90 3.05 -2.75 6.79
N SER A 91 2.87 -1.64 6.07
CA SER A 91 3.66 -0.43 6.29
C SER A 91 3.38 0.14 7.69
N GLU A 92 4.35 0.87 8.24
CA GLU A 92 4.17 1.52 9.55
C GLU A 92 2.99 2.49 9.54
N ALA A 93 2.76 3.19 8.42
CA ALA A 93 1.59 4.05 8.26
C ALA A 93 0.27 3.30 8.49
N VAL A 94 0.13 2.09 7.95
CA VAL A 94 -1.07 1.26 8.18
C VAL A 94 -1.17 0.80 9.63
N LYS A 95 -0.05 0.38 10.23
CA LYS A 95 -0.03 -0.05 11.65
C LYS A 95 -0.45 1.07 12.59
N ASP A 96 0.03 2.29 12.35
CA ASP A 96 -0.29 3.44 13.17
C ASP A 96 -1.79 3.77 13.13
N ILE A 97 -2.43 3.66 11.96
CA ILE A 97 -3.89 3.84 11.87
C ILE A 97 -4.65 2.74 12.62
N TYR A 98 -4.21 1.49 12.56
CA TYR A 98 -4.81 0.44 13.38
C TYR A 98 -4.64 0.71 14.88
N ARG A 99 -3.50 1.23 15.33
CA ARG A 99 -3.29 1.66 16.73
C ARG A 99 -4.22 2.81 17.11
N GLU A 100 -4.40 3.79 16.23
CA GLU A 100 -5.34 4.90 16.44
C GLU A 100 -6.78 4.40 16.60
N ILE A 101 -7.22 3.46 15.76
CA ILE A 101 -8.55 2.84 15.89
C ILE A 101 -8.70 2.17 17.26
N LEU A 102 -7.72 1.37 17.68
CA LEU A 102 -7.77 0.68 18.98
C LEU A 102 -7.77 1.68 20.15
N ASN A 103 -6.98 2.75 20.07
CA ASN A 103 -6.99 3.81 21.08
C ASN A 103 -8.33 4.55 21.12
N ALA A 104 -8.95 4.80 19.97
CA ALA A 104 -10.26 5.43 19.88
C ALA A 104 -11.37 4.54 20.49
N MET A 105 -11.27 3.22 20.33
CA MET A 105 -12.17 2.24 20.97
C MET A 105 -11.95 2.18 22.49
N ASP A 106 -10.70 2.25 22.95
CA ASP A 106 -10.33 2.29 24.37
C ASP A 106 -10.87 3.56 25.06
N GLU A 107 -10.78 4.70 24.38
CA GLU A 107 -11.31 5.98 24.85
C GLU A 107 -12.84 6.10 24.70
N GLN A 108 -13.51 5.07 24.18
CA GLN A 108 -14.96 5.04 23.89
C GLN A 108 -15.43 6.16 22.96
N THR A 109 -14.52 6.71 22.14
CA THR A 109 -14.86 7.70 21.11
C THR A 109 -15.55 7.07 19.91
N VAL A 110 -15.33 5.77 19.69
CA VAL A 110 -16.00 4.91 18.73
C VAL A 110 -16.89 3.92 19.49
N SER A 111 -18.15 3.78 19.08
CA SER A 111 -19.06 2.86 19.78
C SER A 111 -18.71 1.41 19.46
N SER A 112 -18.76 0.53 20.47
CA SER A 112 -18.55 -0.92 20.30
C SER A 112 -19.59 -1.59 19.37
N ASN A 113 -20.70 -0.90 19.08
CA ASN A 113 -21.75 -1.36 18.18
C ASN A 113 -21.63 -0.75 16.76
N GLU A 114 -20.67 0.14 16.55
CA GLU A 114 -20.46 0.76 15.26
C GLU A 114 -19.86 -0.25 14.29
N ASP A 115 -20.28 -0.21 13.03
CA ASP A 115 -19.75 -1.11 12.01
C ASP A 115 -18.25 -0.84 11.84
N ILE A 116 -17.43 -1.85 12.11
CA ILE A 116 -15.98 -1.75 12.05
C ILE A 116 -15.50 -1.31 10.67
N PHE A 117 -16.22 -1.64 9.60
CA PHE A 117 -15.88 -1.19 8.24
C PHE A 117 -16.11 0.32 8.08
N VAL A 118 -17.11 0.90 8.74
CA VAL A 118 -17.35 2.34 8.74
C VAL A 118 -16.26 3.07 9.54
N VAL A 119 -15.90 2.53 10.69
CA VAL A 119 -14.80 3.04 11.52
C VAL A 119 -13.49 2.99 10.72
N LYS A 120 -13.13 1.83 10.20
CA LYS A 120 -11.93 1.65 9.36
C LYS A 120 -11.93 2.65 8.21
N ARG A 121 -13.01 2.73 7.45
CA ARG A 121 -13.12 3.67 6.33
C ARG A 121 -12.91 5.12 6.76
N HIS A 122 -13.49 5.53 7.89
CA HIS A 122 -13.30 6.89 8.42
C HIS A 122 -11.84 7.19 8.74
N PHE A 123 -11.18 6.33 9.53
CA PHE A 123 -9.80 6.53 9.95
C PHE A 123 -8.82 6.50 8.77
N PHE A 124 -8.95 5.52 7.87
CA PHE A 124 -8.07 5.42 6.71
C PHE A 124 -8.28 6.55 5.70
N THR A 125 -9.52 6.97 5.44
CA THR A 125 -9.79 8.14 4.57
C THR A 125 -9.19 9.40 5.18
N LYS A 126 -9.38 9.61 6.48
CA LYS A 126 -8.80 10.76 7.20
C LYS A 126 -7.27 10.75 7.15
N ALA A 127 -6.64 9.58 7.30
CA ALA A 127 -5.19 9.43 7.23
C ALA A 127 -4.65 9.80 5.84
N VAL A 128 -5.32 9.35 4.77
CA VAL A 128 -4.98 9.72 3.39
C VAL A 128 -5.11 11.24 3.20
N ASP A 129 -6.22 11.84 3.64
CA ASP A 129 -6.45 13.28 3.54
C ASP A 129 -5.39 14.07 4.32
N GLN A 130 -5.02 13.62 5.52
CA GLN A 130 -3.97 14.22 6.34
C GLN A 130 -2.58 14.10 5.71
N ALA A 131 -2.24 12.96 5.11
CA ALA A 131 -0.96 12.79 4.41
C ALA A 131 -0.87 13.74 3.21
N ILE A 132 -1.96 13.88 2.46
CA ILE A 132 -2.08 14.81 1.33
C ILE A 132 -1.96 16.25 1.80
N GLN A 133 -2.68 16.63 2.86
CA GLN A 133 -2.63 17.98 3.42
C GLN A 133 -1.23 18.32 3.94
N THR A 134 -0.60 17.41 4.67
CA THR A 134 0.77 17.59 5.19
C THR A 134 1.75 17.78 4.04
N PHE A 135 1.62 17.02 2.96
CA PHE A 135 2.43 17.22 1.76
C PHE A 135 2.18 18.59 1.14
N ALA A 136 0.91 19.00 1.01
CA ALA A 136 0.52 20.29 0.46
C ALA A 136 1.09 21.47 1.26
N ASP A 137 1.07 21.38 2.59
CA ASP A 137 1.58 22.41 3.49
C ASP A 137 3.11 22.49 3.44
N ASN A 138 3.79 21.33 3.41
CA ASN A 138 5.25 21.26 3.32
C ASN A 138 5.77 21.78 1.98
N TRP A 139 5.10 21.43 0.89
CA TRP A 139 5.50 21.78 -0.46
C TRP A 139 4.76 22.96 -1.05
N PHE A 140 3.88 23.63 -0.30
CA PHE A 140 3.12 24.80 -0.76
C PHE A 140 2.44 24.57 -2.12
N VAL A 141 1.69 23.48 -2.25
CA VAL A 141 0.94 23.12 -3.46
C VAL A 141 -0.55 22.98 -3.17
N LEU A 142 -1.38 22.97 -4.21
CA LEU A 142 -2.81 22.81 -4.04
C LEU A 142 -3.19 21.36 -3.72
N VAL A 143 -3.89 21.19 -2.60
CA VAL A 143 -4.42 19.91 -2.08
C VAL A 143 -5.28 19.17 -3.12
N GLN A 144 -6.10 19.90 -3.89
CA GLN A 144 -6.98 19.33 -4.92
C GLN A 144 -6.21 18.61 -6.04
N GLU A 145 -5.03 19.14 -6.41
CA GLU A 145 -4.18 18.56 -7.44
C GLU A 145 -3.53 17.26 -6.95
N LEU A 146 -3.17 17.21 -5.67
CA LEU A 146 -2.66 16.00 -5.01
C LEU A 146 -3.73 14.92 -4.87
N HIS A 147 -4.97 15.27 -4.48
CA HIS A 147 -6.08 14.30 -4.45
C HIS A 147 -6.33 13.70 -5.83
N SER A 148 -6.35 14.54 -6.86
CA SER A 148 -6.55 14.10 -8.25
C SER A 148 -5.42 13.18 -8.71
N SER A 149 -4.18 13.48 -8.30
CA SER A 149 -3.01 12.65 -8.54
C SER A 149 -3.11 11.29 -7.83
N ALA A 150 -3.40 11.30 -6.52
CA ALA A 150 -3.50 10.11 -5.69
C ALA A 150 -4.59 9.15 -6.14
N MET A 151 -5.77 9.68 -6.54
CA MET A 151 -6.89 8.87 -7.02
C MET A 151 -6.57 8.12 -8.32
N GLN A 152 -5.76 8.71 -9.20
CA GLN A 152 -5.37 8.13 -10.49
C GLN A 152 -4.09 7.31 -10.41
N TYR A 153 -3.39 7.35 -9.28
CA TYR A 153 -2.08 6.74 -9.13
C TYR A 153 -2.18 5.22 -9.07
N VAL A 154 -1.24 4.58 -9.76
CA VAL A 154 -0.97 3.14 -9.68
C VAL A 154 0.52 3.00 -9.42
N VAL A 155 0.90 2.01 -8.60
CA VAL A 155 2.30 1.77 -8.22
C VAL A 155 3.19 1.74 -9.46
N GLY A 156 4.26 2.52 -9.44
CA GLY A 156 5.22 2.61 -10.54
C GLY A 156 4.77 3.41 -11.76
N ALA A 157 3.65 4.14 -11.69
CA ALA A 157 3.17 4.97 -12.79
C ALA A 157 4.20 6.06 -13.19
N GLU A 158 4.50 6.10 -14.50
CA GLU A 158 5.37 7.09 -15.13
C GLU A 158 4.69 7.66 -16.40
N PRO A 159 4.31 8.96 -16.41
CA PRO A 159 4.51 9.95 -15.36
C PRO A 159 3.56 9.76 -14.16
N ILE A 160 3.90 10.37 -13.01
CA ILE A 160 2.93 10.53 -11.91
C ILE A 160 1.69 11.26 -12.46
N PRO A 161 0.46 10.76 -12.26
CA PRO A 161 -0.75 11.42 -12.71
C PRO A 161 -0.85 12.83 -12.16
N ASN A 162 -1.35 13.76 -12.97
CA ASN A 162 -1.57 15.15 -12.60
C ASN A 162 -0.33 15.94 -12.11
N ILE A 163 0.88 15.43 -12.32
CA ILE A 163 2.11 16.08 -11.82
C ILE A 163 2.36 17.47 -12.43
N GLY A 164 1.89 17.71 -13.66
CA GLY A 164 1.97 19.02 -14.30
C GLY A 164 1.21 20.09 -13.51
N ALA A 165 -0.06 19.80 -13.17
CA ALA A 165 -0.90 20.72 -12.41
C ALA A 165 -0.37 20.94 -10.98
N ILE A 166 0.15 19.88 -10.32
CA ILE A 166 0.81 20.02 -9.02
C ILE A 166 1.99 21.00 -9.12
N ILE A 167 2.84 20.86 -10.14
CA ILE A 167 3.99 21.74 -10.35
C ILE A 167 3.56 23.17 -10.69
N GLU A 168 2.47 23.36 -11.44
CA GLU A 168 1.93 24.68 -11.76
C GLU A 168 1.31 25.36 -10.53
N SER A 169 0.73 24.58 -9.62
CA SER A 169 0.08 25.06 -8.41
C SER A 169 1.01 25.52 -7.29
N LYS A 170 2.34 25.38 -7.46
CA LYS A 170 3.33 25.64 -6.42
C LYS A 170 3.42 27.13 -6.05
N ASP A 171 3.47 27.42 -4.76
CA ASP A 171 3.84 28.72 -4.21
C ASP A 171 5.28 28.69 -3.70
N PHE A 172 6.22 28.90 -4.65
CA PHE A 172 7.64 28.97 -4.33
C PHE A 172 8.00 30.19 -3.46
N ASP A 173 7.29 31.31 -3.59
CA ASP A 173 7.55 32.51 -2.80
C ASP A 173 7.16 32.29 -1.33
N GLY A 174 6.07 31.55 -1.09
CA GLY A 174 5.69 31.03 0.23
C GLY A 174 6.74 30.07 0.80
N TYR A 175 7.14 29.07 0.03
CA TYR A 175 8.15 28.09 0.44
C TYR A 175 9.50 28.72 0.78
N LYS A 176 9.97 29.68 -0.03
CA LYS A 176 11.25 30.36 0.17
C LYS A 176 11.33 31.18 1.46
N LYS A 177 10.19 31.61 2.02
CA LYS A 177 10.16 32.28 3.34
C LYS A 177 10.54 31.34 4.48
N GLN A 178 10.19 30.05 4.36
CA GLN A 178 10.52 29.02 5.34
C GLN A 178 11.86 28.34 5.02
N HIS A 179 12.26 28.31 3.74
CA HIS A 179 13.50 27.72 3.25
C HIS A 179 14.31 28.72 2.40
N PRO A 180 15.04 29.67 3.03
CA PRO A 180 15.76 30.74 2.32
C PRO A 180 16.82 30.23 1.33
N GLU A 181 17.38 29.05 1.57
CA GLU A 181 18.39 28.36 0.75
C GLU A 181 17.81 27.62 -0.46
N ALA A 182 16.49 27.54 -0.59
CA ALA A 182 15.81 26.78 -1.63
C ALA A 182 16.11 27.32 -3.04
N ARG A 183 16.40 26.41 -3.97
CA ARG A 183 16.66 26.74 -5.38
C ARG A 183 15.41 26.41 -6.22
N PRO A 184 14.89 27.35 -7.03
CA PRO A 184 13.66 27.13 -7.82
C PRO A 184 13.72 25.90 -8.72
N PHE A 185 14.90 25.64 -9.32
CA PHE A 185 15.09 24.53 -10.25
C PHE A 185 15.06 23.16 -9.57
N LYS A 186 15.59 23.06 -8.34
CA LYS A 186 15.60 21.79 -7.59
C LYS A 186 14.26 21.50 -6.92
N TYR A 187 13.58 22.55 -6.48
CA TYR A 187 12.31 22.45 -5.77
C TYR A 187 11.27 21.57 -6.48
N ALA A 188 11.03 21.77 -7.78
CA ALA A 188 10.05 20.96 -8.51
C ALA A 188 10.50 19.48 -8.67
N GLN A 189 11.80 19.22 -8.75
CA GLN A 189 12.34 17.87 -8.86
C GLN A 189 12.28 17.12 -7.53
N ASP A 190 12.69 17.78 -6.45
CA ASP A 190 12.64 17.23 -5.10
C ASP A 190 11.19 16.97 -4.69
N MET A 191 10.28 17.93 -4.95
CA MET A 191 8.85 17.77 -4.72
C MET A 191 8.27 16.57 -5.48
N LYS A 192 8.60 16.41 -6.76
CA LYS A 192 8.12 15.27 -7.56
C LYS A 192 8.60 13.93 -6.98
N ARG A 193 9.87 13.86 -6.57
CA ARG A 193 10.44 12.64 -5.98
C ARG A 193 9.76 12.32 -4.65
N ASP A 194 9.62 13.31 -3.78
CA ASP A 194 9.06 13.11 -2.45
C ASP A 194 7.56 12.84 -2.53
N TRP A 195 6.85 13.40 -3.52
CA TRP A 195 5.46 13.04 -3.81
C TRP A 195 5.32 11.57 -4.21
N ARG A 196 6.24 11.05 -5.04
CA ARG A 196 6.24 9.62 -5.39
C ARG A 196 6.45 8.74 -4.17
N VAL A 197 7.41 9.08 -3.32
CA VAL A 197 7.65 8.34 -2.07
C VAL A 197 6.39 8.35 -1.19
N THR A 198 5.74 9.51 -1.05
CA THR A 198 4.49 9.64 -0.28
C THR A 198 3.37 8.78 -0.88
N LEU A 199 3.25 8.75 -2.20
CA LEU A 199 2.29 7.90 -2.90
C LEU A 199 2.56 6.41 -2.65
N ASP A 200 3.79 5.96 -2.87
CA ASP A 200 4.18 4.55 -2.81
C ASP A 200 4.21 3.99 -1.37
N GLU A 201 4.73 4.76 -0.41
CA GLU A 201 4.99 4.27 0.96
C GLU A 201 3.85 4.54 1.93
N VAL A 202 3.01 5.55 1.66
CA VAL A 202 1.94 5.99 2.57
C VAL A 202 0.57 5.85 1.94
N ILE A 203 0.29 6.57 0.85
CA ILE A 203 -1.07 6.67 0.31
C ILE A 203 -1.54 5.33 -0.29
N MET A 204 -0.69 4.64 -1.04
CA MET A 204 -1.03 3.34 -1.63
C MET A 204 -1.34 2.28 -0.57
N PRO A 205 -0.48 2.03 0.44
CA PRO A 205 -0.79 1.10 1.51
C PRO A 205 -2.08 1.44 2.28
N LEU A 206 -2.36 2.73 2.51
CA LEU A 206 -3.60 3.16 3.17
C LEU A 206 -4.84 2.91 2.28
N ASN A 207 -4.74 3.16 0.97
CA ASN A 207 -5.82 2.90 0.03
C ASN A 207 -6.09 1.40 -0.17
N ASP A 208 -5.05 0.56 -0.11
CA ASP A 208 -5.22 -0.89 -0.22
C ASP A 208 -6.00 -1.48 0.96
N GLU A 209 -6.03 -0.82 2.11
CA GLU A 209 -6.87 -1.21 3.25
C GLU A 209 -8.35 -0.82 3.08
N LEU A 210 -8.66 0.07 2.15
CA LEU A 210 -10.03 0.52 1.82
C LEU A 210 -10.69 -0.29 0.69
N ARG A 211 -9.94 -1.19 0.05
CA ARG A 211 -10.40 -2.02 -1.06
C ARG A 211 -11.11 -3.29 -0.60
#